data_AF-K2BPU1-F1
#
_entry.id   AF-K2BPU1-F1
#
_cell.length_a   1.000
_cell.length_b   1.000
_cell.length_c   1.000
_cell.angle_alpha   90.00
_cell.angle_beta   90.00
_cell.angle_gamma   90.00
#
_symmetry.space_group_name_H-M   'P 1'
#
loop_
_entity.id
_entity.type
_entity.pdbx_description
1 polymer ?
#
loop_
_entity_poly.entity_id
_entity_poly.type
_entity_poly.pdbx_seq_one_letter_code
_entity_poly.pdbx_strand_id
1 'polypeptide(L)'
;EHGKALRSERVILHPDEIARQGLLPFLGSPLPPDYIILKAFMGADYGVFRHCKPDTFEIYHQENTYLACHDGREWHIFRKGDFKGEKEIIPSVLKTAATLKPGRIMLSDRALEAAELIPLNDGAYHDYYCTL
;
A
#
# COMPACT_ATOMS: atom_id res chain seq x y z
N GLU A 1 4.54 -1.15 22.70
CA GLU A 1 4.84 -2.29 21.80
C GLU A 1 3.98 -2.13 20.55
N HIS A 2 4.46 -1.43 19.51
CA HIS A 2 3.63 -1.10 18.35
C HIS A 2 3.92 -2.02 17.15
N GLY A 3 2.84 -2.66 16.67
CA GLY A 3 2.71 -3.51 15.49
C GLY A 3 3.71 -4.66 15.40
N LYS A 4 3.26 -5.91 15.58
CA LYS A 4 4.12 -7.06 15.23
C LYS A 4 4.22 -7.13 13.71
N ALA A 5 5.43 -7.31 13.17
CA ALA A 5 5.61 -7.54 11.74
C ALA A 5 4.81 -8.78 11.32
N LEU A 6 4.07 -8.65 10.23
CA LEU A 6 3.24 -9.70 9.67
C LEU A 6 4.05 -10.57 8.71
N ARG A 7 3.51 -11.74 8.38
CA ARG A 7 4.08 -12.58 7.31
C ARG A 7 3.84 -11.87 5.99
N SER A 8 4.87 -11.81 5.15
CA SER A 8 4.76 -11.29 3.79
C SER A 8 5.51 -12.15 2.78
N GLU A 9 5.07 -12.10 1.53
CA GLU A 9 5.72 -12.76 0.40
C GLU A 9 5.71 -11.88 -0.85
N ARG A 10 6.78 -11.93 -1.65
CA ARG A 10 6.82 -11.26 -2.95
C ARG A 10 5.95 -12.05 -3.92
N VAL A 11 5.04 -11.36 -4.60
CA VAL A 11 4.21 -11.93 -5.68
C VAL A 11 4.46 -11.20 -6.97
N ILE A 12 4.49 -11.90 -8.10
CA ILE A 12 4.53 -11.26 -9.42
C ILE A 12 3.12 -11.31 -9.98
N LEU A 13 2.52 -10.15 -10.22
CA LEU A 13 1.16 -10.06 -10.73
C LEU A 13 1.16 -9.41 -12.12
N HIS A 14 0.42 -10.02 -13.03
CA HIS A 14 0.07 -9.41 -14.31
C HIS A 14 -1.20 -8.55 -14.15
N PRO A 15 -1.38 -7.50 -14.97
CA PRO A 15 -2.56 -6.62 -14.93
C PRO A 15 -3.91 -7.35 -14.87
N ASP A 16 -4.05 -8.44 -15.63
CA ASP A 16 -5.30 -9.21 -15.70
C ASP A 16 -5.62 -9.95 -14.38
N GLU A 17 -4.60 -10.30 -13.60
CA GLU A 17 -4.77 -10.99 -12.32
C GLU A 17 -5.24 -10.02 -11.23
N ILE A 18 -4.82 -8.76 -11.30
CA ILE A 18 -5.20 -7.71 -10.36
C ILE A 18 -6.70 -7.43 -10.43
N ALA A 19 -7.26 -7.34 -11.64
CA ALA A 19 -8.68 -7.12 -11.86
C ALA A 19 -9.57 -8.23 -11.26
N ARG A 20 -9.04 -9.45 -11.15
CA ARG A 20 -9.78 -10.62 -10.65
C ARG A 20 -9.68 -10.83 -9.14
N GLN A 21 -8.84 -10.07 -8.44
CA GLN A 21 -8.59 -10.26 -7.02
C GLN A 21 -9.59 -9.56 -6.08
N GLY A 22 -10.58 -8.83 -6.61
CA GLY A 22 -11.56 -8.11 -5.79
C GLY A 22 -10.87 -7.13 -4.84
N LEU A 23 -9.87 -6.40 -5.35
CA LEU A 23 -9.09 -5.47 -4.54
C LEU A 23 -9.91 -4.24 -4.19
N LEU A 24 -9.80 -3.82 -2.94
CA LEU A 24 -10.36 -2.55 -2.48
C LEU A 24 -9.23 -1.68 -1.90
N PRO A 25 -9.29 -0.33 -2.08
CA PRO A 25 -8.36 0.57 -1.42
C PRO A 25 -8.35 0.35 0.10
N PHE A 26 -7.16 0.39 0.70
CA PHE A 26 -6.99 0.29 2.16
C PHE A 26 -6.09 1.41 2.70
N LEU A 27 -4.83 1.50 2.25
CA LEU A 27 -3.89 2.58 2.61
C LEU A 27 -3.18 3.09 1.35
N GLY A 28 -2.78 4.35 1.31
CA GLY A 28 -2.26 4.99 0.11
C GLY A 28 -3.35 5.75 -0.67
N SER A 29 -3.17 5.86 -1.98
CA SER A 29 -4.10 6.61 -2.84
C SER A 29 -5.52 6.03 -2.78
N PRO A 30 -6.59 6.87 -2.70
CA PRO A 30 -7.97 6.41 -2.71
C PRO A 30 -8.45 5.98 -4.11
N LEU A 31 -7.55 5.97 -5.09
CA LEU A 31 -7.87 5.60 -6.45
C LEU A 31 -8.12 4.09 -6.58
N PRO A 32 -8.87 3.66 -7.61
CA PRO A 32 -9.09 2.25 -7.89
C PRO A 32 -7.76 1.45 -8.00
N PRO A 33 -7.66 0.23 -7.43
CA PRO A 33 -6.41 -0.55 -7.44
C PRO A 33 -5.90 -0.88 -8.85
N ASP A 34 -6.81 -1.17 -9.78
CA ASP A 34 -6.52 -1.39 -11.19
C ASP A 34 -5.87 -0.16 -11.83
N TYR A 35 -6.40 1.03 -11.56
CA TYR A 35 -5.83 2.29 -12.02
C TYR A 35 -4.41 2.50 -11.47
N ILE A 36 -4.22 2.32 -10.16
CA ILE A 36 -2.91 2.55 -9.51
C ILE A 36 -1.86 1.59 -10.08
N ILE A 37 -2.18 0.30 -10.14
CA ILE A 37 -1.21 -0.70 -10.54
C ILE A 37 -0.93 -0.61 -12.06
N LEU A 38 -1.96 -0.40 -12.89
CA LEU A 38 -1.78 -0.18 -14.33
C LEU A 38 -0.90 1.04 -14.59
N LYS A 39 -1.15 2.15 -13.89
CA LYS A 39 -0.33 3.36 -13.98
C LYS A 39 1.13 3.07 -13.57
N ALA A 40 1.37 2.28 -12.53
CA ALA A 40 2.71 1.93 -12.09
C ALA A 40 3.46 1.09 -13.14
N PHE A 41 2.79 0.09 -13.73
CA PHE A 41 3.38 -0.71 -14.81
C PHE A 41 3.65 0.11 -16.07
N MET A 42 2.66 0.89 -16.53
CA MET A 42 2.84 1.75 -17.70
C MET A 42 3.95 2.79 -17.46
N GLY A 43 3.98 3.42 -16.28
CA GLY A 43 5.00 4.40 -15.92
C GLY A 43 6.42 3.84 -15.97
N ALA A 44 6.61 2.56 -15.64
CA ALA A 44 7.89 1.87 -15.74
C ALA A 44 8.31 1.55 -17.18
N ASP A 45 7.35 1.35 -18.09
CA ASP A 45 7.63 1.08 -19.51
C ASP A 45 7.93 2.38 -20.29
N TYR A 46 7.48 3.54 -19.80
CA TYR A 46 7.86 4.84 -20.35
C TYR A 46 9.27 5.25 -19.87
N GLY A 47 10.30 4.92 -20.64
CA GLY A 47 11.72 5.18 -20.30
C GLY A 47 12.12 6.64 -20.07
N VAL A 48 11.23 7.61 -20.30
CA VAL A 48 11.42 9.03 -19.91
C VAL A 48 11.30 9.19 -18.38
N PHE A 49 10.46 8.38 -17.74
CA PHE A 49 10.35 8.34 -16.30
C PHE A 49 11.30 7.28 -15.76
N ARG A 50 12.08 7.61 -14.73
CA ARG A 50 12.92 6.65 -14.01
C ARG A 50 12.08 5.79 -13.05
N HIS A 51 10.95 5.26 -13.50
CA HIS A 51 10.12 4.39 -12.69
C HIS A 51 10.59 2.94 -12.84
N CYS A 52 10.87 2.29 -11.72
CA CYS A 52 11.08 0.85 -11.70
C CYS A 52 9.71 0.15 -11.83
N LYS A 53 9.69 -1.07 -12.37
CA LYS A 53 8.48 -1.91 -12.33
C LYS A 53 8.01 -2.05 -10.88
N PRO A 54 6.70 -2.06 -10.63
CA PRO A 54 6.19 -2.10 -9.28
C PRO A 54 6.59 -3.39 -8.56
N ASP A 55 6.88 -3.26 -7.27
CA ASP A 55 7.05 -4.40 -6.38
C ASP A 55 5.76 -4.69 -5.62
N THR A 56 5.18 -5.86 -5.88
CA THR A 56 3.98 -6.37 -5.24
C THR A 56 4.28 -7.45 -4.20
N PHE A 57 3.65 -7.33 -3.03
CA PHE A 57 3.80 -8.25 -1.91
C PHE A 57 2.43 -8.60 -1.33
N GLU A 58 2.22 -9.86 -0.97
CA GLU A 58 1.11 -10.23 -0.13
C GLU A 58 1.51 -10.13 1.34
N ILE A 59 0.65 -9.53 2.15
CA ILE A 59 0.81 -9.41 3.60
C ILE A 59 -0.38 -10.13 4.24
N TYR A 60 -0.09 -11.06 5.16
CA TYR A 60 -1.09 -11.91 5.79
C TYR A 60 -1.30 -11.55 7.26
N HIS A 61 -2.57 -11.38 7.64
CA HIS A 61 -2.98 -11.23 9.04
C HIS A 61 -4.25 -12.03 9.31
N GLN A 62 -4.13 -13.10 10.11
CA GLN A 62 -5.24 -14.01 10.40
C GLN A 62 -5.88 -14.51 9.09
N GLU A 63 -7.16 -14.24 8.86
CA GLU A 63 -7.90 -14.61 7.64
C GLU A 63 -7.85 -13.53 6.55
N ASN A 64 -7.20 -12.39 6.81
CA ASN A 64 -7.11 -11.27 5.88
C ASN A 64 -5.81 -11.32 5.06
N THR A 65 -5.95 -10.98 3.78
CA THR A 65 -4.81 -10.81 2.86
C THR A 65 -4.82 -9.39 2.29
N TYR A 66 -3.67 -8.75 2.35
CA TYR A 66 -3.42 -7.43 1.78
C TYR A 66 -2.43 -7.55 0.63
N LEU A 67 -2.64 -6.79 -0.44
CA LEU A 67 -1.68 -6.63 -1.52
C LEU A 67 -1.01 -5.26 -1.38
N ALA A 68 0.27 -5.26 -1.00
CA ALA A 68 1.09 -4.06 -1.00
C ALA A 68 1.80 -3.91 -2.35
N CYS A 69 1.69 -2.72 -2.96
CA CYS A 69 2.30 -2.36 -4.24
C CYS A 69 3.21 -1.15 -4.01
N HIS A 70 4.50 -1.29 -4.30
CA HIS A 70 5.45 -0.19 -4.34
C HIS A 70 5.66 0.21 -5.80
N ASP A 71 5.24 1.41 -6.20
CA ASP A 71 5.30 1.87 -7.59
C ASP A 71 6.68 2.38 -8.03
N GLY A 72 7.71 2.14 -7.22
CA GLY A 72 9.05 2.70 -7.37
C GLY A 72 9.29 3.96 -6.55
N ARG A 73 8.24 4.62 -6.06
CA ARG A 73 8.33 5.81 -5.19
C ARG A 73 7.49 5.67 -3.92
N GLU A 74 6.28 5.16 -4.06
CA GLU A 74 5.24 5.18 -3.05
C GLU A 74 4.64 3.81 -2.82
N TRP A 75 4.16 3.60 -1.61
CA TRP A 75 3.40 2.44 -1.22
C TRP A 75 1.90 2.68 -1.42
N HIS A 76 1.24 1.68 -2.00
CA HIS A 76 -0.22 1.57 -2.11
C HIS A 76 -0.61 0.18 -1.60
N ILE A 77 -1.54 0.11 -0.65
CA ILE A 77 -1.89 -1.15 -0.01
C ILE A 77 -3.39 -1.36 -0.20
N PHE A 78 -3.71 -2.50 -0.79
CA PHE A 78 -5.06 -2.95 -1.09
C PHE A 78 -5.42 -4.12 -0.19
N ARG A 79 -6.70 -4.26 0.11
CA ARG A 79 -7.24 -5.46 0.76
C ARG A 79 -7.86 -6.37 -0.30
N LYS A 80 -7.79 -7.69 -0.10
CA LYS A 80 -8.47 -8.68 -0.95
C LYS A 80 -9.80 -9.11 -0.31
N GLY A 81 -10.88 -9.15 -1.09
CA GLY A 81 -12.18 -9.69 -0.67
C GLY A 81 -13.02 -8.76 0.23
N ASP A 82 -14.04 -9.34 0.87
CA ASP A 82 -15.02 -8.62 1.69
C ASP A 82 -14.58 -8.52 3.16
N PHE A 83 -14.76 -7.33 3.76
CA PHE A 83 -14.13 -6.98 5.04
C PHE A 83 -15.11 -6.52 6.12
N LYS A 84 -14.77 -6.83 7.37
CA LYS A 84 -15.28 -6.19 8.60
C LYS A 84 -14.15 -5.38 9.26
N GLY A 85 -14.40 -4.09 9.49
CA GLY A 85 -13.46 -3.09 10.04
C GLY A 85 -12.58 -3.47 11.23
N GLU A 86 -11.27 -3.61 11.04
CA GLU A 86 -10.28 -3.61 12.13
C GLU A 86 -9.22 -2.53 11.91
N LYS A 87 -9.36 -1.39 12.59
CA LYS A 87 -8.36 -0.29 12.55
C LYS A 87 -7.02 -0.70 13.19
N GLU A 88 -7.04 -1.69 14.07
CA GLU A 88 -5.88 -2.16 14.85
C GLU A 88 -4.75 -2.73 13.98
N ILE A 89 -5.04 -3.10 12.74
CA ILE A 89 -4.06 -3.74 11.85
C ILE A 89 -3.16 -2.74 11.09
N ILE A 90 -3.57 -1.47 11.00
CA ILE A 90 -2.88 -0.43 10.23
C ILE A 90 -1.39 -0.34 10.61
N PRO A 91 -1.00 -0.22 11.91
CA PRO A 91 0.42 -0.10 12.29
C PRO A 91 1.25 -1.30 11.87
N SER A 92 0.72 -2.52 12.03
CA SER A 92 1.44 -3.75 11.70
C SER A 92 1.65 -3.90 10.19
N VAL A 93 0.64 -3.53 9.39
CA VAL A 93 0.74 -3.54 7.92
C VAL A 93 1.78 -2.53 7.44
N LEU A 94 1.74 -1.30 7.96
CA LEU A 94 2.70 -0.25 7.61
C LEU A 94 4.13 -0.63 8.01
N LYS A 95 4.31 -1.17 9.22
CA LYS A 95 5.62 -1.67 9.67
C LYS A 95 6.13 -2.81 8.80
N THR A 96 5.25 -3.71 8.37
CA THR A 96 5.64 -4.79 7.45
C THR A 96 6.09 -4.22 6.11
N ALA A 97 5.35 -3.27 5.53
CA ALA A 97 5.76 -2.59 4.30
C ALA A 97 7.12 -1.87 4.44
N ALA A 98 7.33 -1.15 5.55
CA ALA A 98 8.60 -0.49 5.87
C ALA A 98 9.80 -1.45 5.89
N THR A 99 9.61 -2.69 6.38
CA THR A 99 10.68 -3.71 6.37
C THR A 99 10.99 -4.29 5.00
N LEU A 100 10.08 -4.17 4.02
CA LEU A 100 10.26 -4.71 2.69
C LEU A 100 11.04 -3.76 1.78
N LYS A 101 10.71 -2.47 1.82
CA LYS A 101 11.36 -1.45 0.99
C LYS A 101 11.09 -0.03 1.53
N PRO A 102 12.07 0.87 1.51
CA PRO A 102 11.83 2.27 1.87
C PRO A 102 10.86 2.92 0.88
N GLY A 103 10.05 3.85 1.38
CA GLY A 103 9.14 4.59 0.53
C GLY A 103 8.34 5.62 1.29
N ARG A 104 7.37 6.21 0.61
CA ARG A 104 6.36 7.04 1.26
C ARG A 104 4.98 6.46 1.04
N ILE A 105 4.05 6.76 1.94
CA ILE A 105 2.66 6.39 1.80
C ILE A 105 1.77 7.59 2.11
N MET A 106 0.65 7.69 1.41
CA MET A 106 -0.39 8.66 1.73
C MET A 106 -1.37 8.05 2.74
N LEU A 107 -1.61 8.74 3.85
CA LEU A 107 -2.51 8.31 4.91
C LEU A 107 -3.56 9.39 5.17
N SER A 108 -4.82 8.97 5.29
CA SER A 108 -5.84 9.83 5.89
C SER A 108 -5.49 10.14 7.35
N ASP A 109 -6.01 11.25 7.87
CA ASP A 109 -5.86 11.68 9.26
C ASP A 109 -6.09 10.54 10.28
N ARG A 110 -7.16 9.76 10.10
CA ARG A 110 -7.47 8.61 10.97
C ARG A 110 -6.45 7.48 10.89
N ALA A 111 -5.88 7.25 9.71
CA ALA A 111 -4.85 6.21 9.52
C ALA A 111 -3.50 6.69 10.07
N LEU A 112 -3.22 7.99 9.97
CA LEU A 112 -2.06 8.64 10.56
C LEU A 112 -2.09 8.53 12.09
N GLU A 113 -3.22 8.91 12.70
CA GLU A 113 -3.46 8.78 14.15
C GLU A 113 -3.25 7.33 14.62
N ALA A 114 -3.82 6.36 13.90
CA ALA A 114 -3.68 4.96 14.24
C ALA A 114 -2.23 4.46 14.13
N ALA A 115 -1.47 4.99 13.17
CA ALA A 115 -0.11 4.56 12.87
C ALA A 115 0.97 5.26 13.72
N GLU A 116 0.61 6.34 14.42
CA GLU A 116 1.55 7.19 15.17
C GLU A 116 2.74 7.68 14.31
N LEU A 117 2.51 7.90 13.01
CA LEU A 117 3.53 8.38 12.08
C LEU A 117 3.58 9.91 12.05
N ILE A 118 4.76 10.45 11.71
CA ILE A 118 4.97 11.89 11.56
C ILE A 118 4.76 12.27 10.09
N PRO A 119 3.85 13.21 9.77
CA PRO A 119 3.61 13.65 8.41
C PRO A 119 4.78 14.48 7.87
N LEU A 120 5.06 14.34 6.57
CA LEU A 120 6.11 15.07 5.84
C LEU A 120 5.64 16.41 5.29
N ASN A 121 4.33 16.62 5.23
CA ASN A 121 3.71 17.80 4.64
C ASN A 121 2.53 18.27 5.48
N ASP A 122 2.18 19.55 5.30
CA ASP A 122 0.89 20.06 5.74
C ASP A 122 -0.21 19.34 4.93
N GLY A 123 -1.16 18.75 5.64
CA GLY A 123 -2.17 17.87 5.06
C GLY A 123 -2.98 18.58 3.97
N ALA A 124 -3.17 17.91 2.85
CA ALA A 124 -4.07 18.35 1.79
C ALA A 124 -5.33 17.50 1.84
N TYR A 125 -6.50 18.10 2.04
CA TYR A 125 -7.78 17.39 2.13
C TYR A 125 -7.81 16.27 3.20
N HIS A 126 -7.12 16.45 4.33
CA HIS A 126 -6.96 15.45 5.40
C HIS A 126 -6.12 14.22 5.03
N ASP A 127 -5.36 14.29 3.94
CA ASP A 127 -4.37 13.29 3.55
C ASP A 127 -2.95 13.81 3.76
N TYR A 128 -2.10 12.95 4.32
CA TYR A 128 -0.73 13.24 4.71
C TYR A 128 0.23 12.24 4.08
N TYR A 129 1.36 12.71 3.56
CA TYR A 129 2.44 11.82 3.16
C TYR A 129 3.34 11.51 4.35
N CYS A 130 3.64 10.23 4.57
CA CYS A 130 4.53 9.75 5.62
C CYS A 130 5.64 8.91 5.02
N THR A 131 6.83 8.93 5.63
CA THR A 131 7.89 7.96 5.32
C THR A 131 7.59 6.61 5.96
N LEU A 132 7.86 5.54 5.21
CA LEU A 132 7.94 4.16 5.69
C LEU A 132 9.37 3.64 5.54
#